data_AF-A0A378AUP7-F1
#
_entry.id   AF-A0A378AUP7-F1
#
_cell.length_a   1.000
_cell.length_b   1.000
_cell.length_c   1.000
_cell.angle_alpha   90.00
_cell.angle_beta   90.00
_cell.angle_gamma   90.00
#
_symmetry.space_group_name_H-M   'P 1'
#
loop_
_entity.id
_entity.type
_entity.pdbx_description
1 polymer ?
#
loop_
_entity_poly.entity_id
_entity_poly.type
_entity_poly.pdbx_seq_one_letter_code
_entity_poly.pdbx_strand_id
1 'polypeptide(L)'
;MDITDNPRNLKIMELEGAQLPRVLDDPKVDVAIISTTYLQQTGLSPVRDGIFIEDKNSPYVNIIVTREDNKDAQNVKEFMQSYQSPEVAKAAETIFNGGAVPGW
;
A
#
# COMPACT_ATOMS: atom_id res chain seq x y z
N MET A 1 15.80 -13.89 2.05
CA MET A 1 16.40 -12.65 1.50
C MET A 1 17.28 -12.99 0.31
N ASP A 2 16.97 -12.46 -0.87
CA ASP A 2 17.68 -12.73 -2.12
C ASP A 2 18.37 -11.44 -2.62
N ILE A 3 19.61 -11.22 -2.19
CA ILE A 3 20.45 -10.08 -2.60
C ILE A 3 21.65 -10.63 -3.37
N THR A 4 21.83 -10.17 -4.60
CA THR A 4 22.97 -10.54 -5.45
C THR A 4 24.18 -9.62 -5.28
N ASP A 5 23.98 -8.34 -4.93
CA ASP A 5 25.04 -7.38 -4.65
C ASP A 5 24.61 -6.32 -3.61
N ASN A 6 25.55 -5.85 -2.79
CA ASN A 6 25.33 -4.83 -1.77
C ASN A 6 26.60 -3.96 -1.62
N PRO A 7 26.92 -3.11 -2.61
CA PRO A 7 28.18 -2.37 -2.65
C PRO A 7 28.30 -1.32 -1.53
N ARG A 8 27.17 -0.97 -0.89
CA ARG A 8 27.11 -0.03 0.23
C ARG A 8 27.12 -0.71 1.60
N ASN A 9 27.23 -2.05 1.65
CA ASN A 9 27.22 -2.84 2.88
C ASN A 9 26.03 -2.50 3.80
N LEU A 10 24.85 -2.27 3.20
CA LEU A 10 23.63 -1.93 3.92
C LEU A 10 23.20 -3.11 4.81
N LYS A 11 22.82 -2.83 6.05
CA LYS A 11 22.19 -3.81 6.91
C LYS A 11 20.69 -3.80 6.65
N ILE A 12 20.17 -4.86 6.06
CA ILE A 12 18.73 -4.97 5.80
C ILE A 12 18.10 -5.82 6.90
N MET A 13 17.01 -5.32 7.47
CA MET A 13 16.31 -5.93 8.58
C MET A 13 14.86 -6.18 8.18
N GLU A 14 14.42 -7.43 8.26
CA GLU A 14 13.02 -7.79 8.03
C GLU A 14 12.25 -7.62 9.34
N LEU A 15 11.15 -6.88 9.28
CA LEU A 15 10.26 -6.63 10.40
C LEU A 15 8.81 -6.84 9.95
N GLU A 16 7.94 -7.11 10.91
CA GLU A 16 6.50 -7.16 10.66
C GLU A 16 5.99 -5.78 10.20
N GLY A 17 5.12 -5.77 9.19
CA GLY A 17 4.72 -4.56 8.47
C GLY A 17 4.14 -3.46 9.36
N ALA A 18 3.32 -3.83 10.34
CA ALA A 18 2.71 -2.87 11.25
C ALA A 18 3.69 -2.19 12.22
N GLN A 19 4.90 -2.75 12.39
CA GLN A 19 5.95 -2.11 13.19
C GLN A 19 6.76 -1.08 12.41
N LEU A 20 6.76 -1.15 11.07
CA LEU A 20 7.64 -0.34 10.24
C LEU A 20 7.48 1.18 10.41
N PRO A 21 6.28 1.75 10.62
CA PRO A 21 6.17 3.19 10.86
C PRO A 21 6.89 3.66 12.13
N ARG A 22 6.97 2.81 13.17
CA ARG A 22 7.61 3.17 14.45
C ARG A 22 9.12 3.13 14.38
N VAL A 23 9.69 2.36 13.45
CA VAL A 23 11.16 2.26 13.34
C VAL A 23 11.78 3.46 12.64
N LEU A 24 10.97 4.33 12.03
CA LEU A 24 11.45 5.61 11.49
C LEU A 24 12.04 6.52 12.58
N ASP A 25 11.60 6.38 13.83
CA ASP A 25 12.15 7.13 14.97
C ASP A 25 13.43 6.50 15.54
N ASP A 26 13.82 5.30 15.09
CA ASP A 26 15.08 4.66 15.53
C ASP A 26 16.27 5.32 14.81
N PRO A 27 17.23 5.91 15.55
CA PRO A 27 18.39 6.56 14.96
C PRO A 27 19.31 5.63 14.17
N LYS A 28 19.09 4.31 14.22
CA LYS A 28 19.82 3.31 13.44
C LYS A 28 19.16 2.98 12.10
N VAL A 29 17.97 3.53 11.83
CA VAL A 29 17.22 3.26 10.60
C VAL A 29 17.34 4.46 9.68
N ASP A 30 18.09 4.29 8.59
CA ASP A 30 18.22 5.32 7.56
C ASP A 30 17.00 5.35 6.63
N VAL A 31 16.42 4.18 6.32
CA VAL A 31 15.29 4.02 5.39
C VAL A 31 14.41 2.86 5.85
N ALA A 32 13.09 3.03 5.78
CA ALA A 32 12.12 1.95 5.92
C ALA A 32 11.22 1.88 4.67
N ILE A 33 10.97 0.67 4.17
CA ILE A 33 10.05 0.43 3.06
C ILE A 33 8.69 0.08 3.67
N ILE A 34 7.74 1.01 3.63
CA ILE A 34 6.47 0.89 4.37
C ILE A 34 5.30 0.82 3.39
N SER A 35 4.43 -0.18 3.56
CA SER A 35 3.17 -0.25 2.81
C SER A 35 2.23 0.88 3.22
N THR A 36 1.53 1.45 2.24
CA THR A 36 0.61 2.59 2.41
C THR A 36 -0.47 2.33 3.47
N THR A 37 -0.90 1.08 3.65
CA THR A 37 -1.86 0.66 4.69
C THR A 37 -1.43 1.08 6.10
N TYR A 38 -0.13 1.07 6.41
CA TYR A 38 0.37 1.36 7.75
C TYR A 38 0.64 2.85 8.00
N LEU A 39 0.66 3.68 6.95
CA LEU A 39 0.93 5.12 7.06
C LEU A 39 -0.31 5.94 7.45
N GLN A 40 -1.52 5.42 7.20
CA GLN A 40 -2.76 6.13 7.55
C GLN A 40 -2.87 6.47 9.04
N GLN A 41 -2.23 5.66 9.90
CA GLN A 41 -2.28 5.85 11.36
C GLN A 41 -1.19 6.80 11.88
N THR A 42 -0.22 7.18 11.05
CA THR A 42 0.98 7.93 11.50
C THR A 42 0.98 9.39 11.05
N GLY A 43 -0.03 9.82 10.28
CA GLY A 43 -0.09 11.17 9.71
C GLY A 43 0.90 11.41 8.56
N LEU A 44 1.73 10.42 8.24
CA LEU A 44 2.66 10.44 7.12
C LEU A 44 1.92 10.26 5.79
N SER A 45 2.41 10.91 4.74
CA SER A 45 1.92 10.76 3.38
C SER A 45 3.06 10.27 2.49
N PRO A 46 2.87 9.20 1.68
CA PRO A 46 3.87 8.73 0.72
C PRO A 46 4.32 9.86 -0.21
N VAL A 47 3.38 10.68 -0.68
CA VAL A 47 3.63 11.75 -1.66
C VAL A 47 4.41 12.93 -1.07
N ARG A 48 4.26 13.18 0.24
CA ARG A 48 4.90 14.31 0.93
C ARG A 48 6.22 13.93 1.59
N ASP A 49 6.23 12.78 2.29
CA ASP A 49 7.31 12.37 3.19
C ASP A 49 8.17 11.24 2.61
N GLY A 50 7.73 10.64 1.50
CA GLY A 50 8.46 9.55 0.84
C GLY A 50 9.69 10.03 0.08
N ILE A 51 10.81 9.34 0.29
CA ILE A 51 12.06 9.54 -0.48
C ILE A 51 11.96 8.87 -1.87
N PHE A 52 11.22 7.77 -1.93
CA PHE A 52 10.94 7.00 -3.14
C PHE A 52 9.55 6.38 -3.03
N ILE A 53 8.82 6.36 -4.14
CA ILE A 53 7.47 5.78 -4.24
C ILE A 53 7.47 4.86 -5.46
N GLU A 54 6.87 3.68 -5.30
CA GLU A 54 6.66 2.77 -6.43
C GLU A 54 5.81 3.44 -7.52
N ASP A 55 6.16 3.17 -8.78
CA ASP A 55 5.39 3.69 -9.91
C ASP A 55 3.97 3.09 -9.96
N LYS A 56 3.04 3.85 -10.52
CA LYS A 56 1.65 3.40 -10.71
C LYS A 56 1.52 2.14 -11.57
N ASN A 57 2.48 1.87 -12.46
CA ASN A 57 2.52 0.64 -13.25
C ASN A 57 3.17 -0.48 -12.42
N SER A 58 2.50 -0.86 -11.35
CA SER A 58 2.93 -1.88 -10.40
C SER A 58 2.06 -3.14 -10.50
N PRO A 59 2.62 -4.35 -10.32
CA PRO A 59 1.83 -5.57 -10.23
C PRO A 59 1.02 -5.68 -8.92
N TYR A 60 1.19 -4.77 -7.96
CA TYR A 60 0.64 -4.85 -6.61
C TYR A 60 -0.73 -4.17 -6.43
N VAL A 61 -1.64 -4.37 -7.38
CA VAL A 61 -3.03 -3.91 -7.24
C VAL A 61 -3.73 -4.68 -6.11
N ASN A 62 -4.37 -3.96 -5.19
CA ASN A 62 -5.22 -4.59 -4.17
C ASN A 62 -6.46 -5.20 -4.83
N ILE A 63 -6.79 -6.43 -4.45
CA ILE A 63 -7.89 -7.19 -5.06
C ILE A 63 -9.01 -7.48 -4.07
N ILE A 64 -10.24 -7.50 -4.57
CA ILE A 64 -11.39 -8.02 -3.84
C ILE A 64 -11.42 -9.53 -4.07
N VAL A 65 -11.46 -10.29 -2.98
CA VAL A 65 -11.46 -11.75 -3.01
C VAL A 65 -12.78 -12.30 -2.47
N THR A 66 -13.24 -13.39 -3.08
CA THR A 66 -14.42 -14.13 -2.62
C THR A 66 -14.08 -15.62 -2.51
N ARG A 67 -14.93 -16.40 -1.85
CA ARG A 67 -14.86 -17.86 -1.98
C ARG A 67 -15.25 -18.25 -3.41
N GLU A 68 -14.63 -19.31 -3.92
CA GLU A 68 -14.84 -19.78 -5.29
C GLU A 68 -16.31 -20.06 -5.61
N ASP A 69 -17.05 -20.63 -4.65
CA ASP A 69 -18.48 -20.94 -4.78
C ASP A 69 -19.41 -19.71 -4.71
N ASN A 70 -18.87 -18.54 -4.33
CA ASN A 70 -19.62 -17.31 -4.12
C ASN A 70 -19.27 -16.21 -5.14
N LYS A 71 -18.29 -16.43 -6.03
CA LYS A 71 -17.79 -15.41 -6.95
C LYS A 71 -18.85 -14.81 -7.88
N ASP A 72 -19.88 -15.60 -8.21
CA ASP A 72 -20.95 -15.21 -9.13
C ASP A 72 -22.23 -14.71 -8.45
N ALA A 73 -22.24 -14.66 -7.11
CA ALA A 73 -23.39 -14.25 -6.33
C ALA A 73 -23.79 -12.79 -6.62
N GLN A 74 -25.09 -12.52 -6.62
CA GLN A 74 -25.63 -11.21 -7.02
C GLN A 74 -25.11 -10.07 -6.14
N ASN A 75 -25.00 -10.30 -4.83
CA ASN A 75 -24.43 -9.35 -3.88
C ASN A 75 -22.96 -9.01 -4.17
N VAL A 76 -22.17 -9.96 -4.66
CA VAL A 76 -20.76 -9.71 -5.06
C VAL A 76 -20.71 -8.79 -6.28
N LYS A 77 -21.56 -9.03 -7.28
CA LYS A 77 -21.63 -8.20 -8.49
C LYS A 77 -22.08 -6.78 -8.17
N GLU A 78 -23.10 -6.63 -7.32
CA GLU A 78 -23.58 -5.33 -6.86
C GLU A 78 -22.51 -4.58 -6.04
N PHE A 79 -21.77 -5.29 -5.20
CA PHE A 79 -20.66 -4.70 -4.46
C PHE A 79 -19.55 -4.20 -5.40
N MET A 80 -19.13 -5.02 -6.38
CA MET A 80 -18.10 -4.64 -7.35
C MET A 80 -18.50 -3.38 -8.14
N GLN A 81 -19.74 -3.32 -8.63
CA GLN A 81 -20.26 -2.14 -9.34
C GLN A 81 -20.28 -0.90 -8.44
N SER A 82 -20.69 -1.05 -7.18
CA SER A 82 -20.75 0.05 -6.23
C SER A 82 -19.35 0.53 -5.82
N TYR A 83 -18.39 -0.39 -5.67
CA TYR A 83 -17.02 -0.08 -5.28
C TYR A 83 -16.24 0.58 -6.43
N GLN A 84 -16.46 0.14 -7.67
CA GLN A 84 -15.78 0.67 -8.85
C GLN A 84 -16.45 1.93 -9.42
N SER A 85 -17.13 2.71 -8.57
CA SER A 85 -17.86 3.90 -8.99
C SER A 85 -16.99 5.17 -8.98
N PRO A 86 -17.35 6.20 -9.77
CA PRO A 86 -16.68 7.50 -9.71
C PRO A 86 -16.73 8.14 -8.32
N GLU A 87 -17.80 7.92 -7.56
CA GLU A 87 -17.97 8.44 -6.21
C GLU A 87 -16.94 7.83 -5.24
N VAL A 88 -16.72 6.52 -5.33
CA VAL A 88 -15.72 5.82 -4.50
C VAL A 88 -14.30 6.24 -4.91
N ALA A 89 -14.02 6.35 -6.21
CA ALA A 89 -12.73 6.85 -6.68
C ALA A 89 -12.42 8.26 -6.14
N LYS A 90 -13.40 9.17 -6.21
CA LYS A 90 -13.27 10.54 -5.69
C LYS A 90 -13.13 10.59 -4.16
N ALA A 91 -13.86 9.72 -3.45
CA ALA A 91 -13.72 9.60 -2.00
C ALA A 91 -12.31 9.11 -1.63
N ALA A 92 -11.77 8.12 -2.35
CA ALA A 92 -10.43 7.59 -2.15
C ALA A 92 -9.36 8.67 -2.38
N GLU A 93 -9.46 9.49 -3.42
CA GLU A 93 -8.54 10.62 -3.65
C GLU A 93 -8.49 11.56 -2.45
N THR A 94 -9.64 11.85 -1.84
CA THR A 94 -9.77 12.75 -0.69
C THR A 94 -9.24 12.11 0.61
N ILE A 95 -9.58 10.85 0.86
CA ILE A 95 -9.21 10.14 2.10
C ILE A 95 -7.70 9.85 2.10
N PHE A 96 -7.15 9.45 0.95
CA PHE A 96 -5.76 9.01 0.84
C PHE A 96 -4.82 10.09 0.31
N ASN A 97 -5.32 11.31 0.02
CA ASN A 97 -4.54 12.44 -0.47
C ASN A 97 -3.63 12.08 -1.67
N GLY A 98 -4.18 11.34 -2.64
CA GLY A 98 -3.45 10.85 -3.82
C GLY A 98 -2.52 9.66 -3.55
N GLY A 99 -2.47 9.13 -2.32
CA GLY A 99 -1.71 7.92 -1.96
C GLY A 99 -2.37 6.59 -2.34
N ALA A 100 -3.55 6.64 -2.99
CA ALA A 100 -4.22 5.48 -3.55
C ALA A 100 -4.66 5.79 -4.98
N VAL A 101 -4.47 4.81 -5.88
CA VAL A 101 -4.86 4.89 -7.29
C VAL A 101 -5.88 3.77 -7.57
N PRO A 102 -6.98 4.05 -8.29
CA PRO A 102 -7.93 3.01 -8.71
C PRO A 102 -7.24 1.89 -9.50
N GLY A 103 -7.61 0.65 -9.20
CA GLY A 103 -7.02 -0.55 -9.79
C GLY A 103 -7.85 -1.23 -10.89
N TRP A 104 -8.83 -0.52 -11.44
CA TRP A 104 -9.78 -1.01 -12.45
C TRP A 104 -9.86 -0.07 -13.66
#